data_AF-A0A212C9F4-F1
#
_entry.id   AF-A0A212C9F4-F1
#
_cell.length_a   1.000
_cell.length_b   1.000
_cell.length_c   1.000
_cell.angle_alpha   90.00
_cell.angle_beta   90.00
_cell.angle_gamma   90.00
#
_symmetry.space_group_name_H-M   'P 1'
#
loop_
_entity.id
_entity.type
_entity.pdbx_description
1 polymer ?
#
loop_
_entity_poly.entity_id
_entity_poly.type
_entity_poly.pdbx_seq_one_letter_code
_entity_poly.pdbx_strand_id
1 'polypeptide(L)'
;NATQRTFQIDYHHNRFLKDGQPFRYISGSMHYFRVPRFYWKDRLLKMKMAGLNAIQTYVAWNFHELQPGQYNFSGDHDVEHFIQLAHELGLLVILRPGPYICAEWDMGGLPAWLLEKKSIVLRSSDPDYLAAVDKWLGVLLPKMRPLLYKNGGPIITVQVIMELGYMFIGGTNFAYWNGANTPYQPQPTSYDYDAPLSEAGDLTEKYFALRDIIQKYFGFVLYRTTLPEDCSNPTPLSSPSNGVHDRAYVSVNGVAQGVLERESVLTLNITGKAGATLDLLVENMGRVNYGPSINDFKGLVSNLTLDSEILTDWEIFPLDMEDAVRSHLGTWDGRDSGYHTKARAHSPPTYALPTFYVGNFTIPSGISDLPQDTFIQFPGWTK
;
A
#
# COMPACT_ATOMS: atom_id res chain seq x y z
N ASN A 1 -12.66 -11.92 30.50
CA ASN A 1 -11.30 -11.36 30.46
C ASN A 1 -10.93 -11.05 29.03
N ALA A 2 -11.25 -9.85 28.55
CA ALA A 2 -10.75 -9.40 27.24
C ALA A 2 -9.25 -9.14 27.38
N THR A 3 -8.44 -9.84 26.59
CA THR A 3 -6.99 -9.63 26.50
C THR A 3 -6.71 -8.17 26.17
N GLN A 4 -5.98 -7.49 27.05
CA GLN A 4 -5.67 -6.07 26.93
C GLN A 4 -4.81 -5.83 25.67
N ARG A 5 -5.29 -4.98 24.76
CA ARG A 5 -4.58 -4.67 23.50
C ARG A 5 -3.29 -3.89 23.79
N THR A 6 -2.17 -4.32 23.22
CA THR A 6 -0.86 -3.68 23.43
C THR A 6 -0.04 -3.57 22.15
N PHE A 7 0.73 -2.50 22.04
CA PHE A 7 1.73 -2.33 20.98
C PHE A 7 2.99 -1.76 21.60
N GLN A 8 4.12 -2.47 21.49
CA GLN A 8 5.33 -2.19 22.26
C GLN A 8 6.59 -2.40 21.42
N ILE A 9 7.67 -1.74 21.81
CA ILE A 9 9.01 -1.99 21.27
C ILE A 9 9.67 -3.06 22.13
N ASP A 10 10.11 -4.15 21.50
CA ASP A 10 10.93 -5.18 22.12
C ASP A 10 12.40 -4.92 21.78
N TYR A 11 13.04 -4.14 22.67
CA TYR A 11 14.44 -3.74 22.52
C TYR A 11 15.42 -4.93 22.55
N HIS A 12 15.05 -6.04 23.18
CA HIS A 12 15.92 -7.21 23.27
C HIS A 12 16.01 -7.99 21.95
N HIS A 13 14.94 -7.97 21.16
CA HIS A 13 14.85 -8.72 19.90
C HIS A 13 14.71 -7.83 18.66
N ASN A 14 14.95 -6.52 18.79
CA ASN A 14 14.90 -5.53 17.70
C ASN A 14 13.62 -5.60 16.85
N ARG A 15 12.45 -5.66 17.51
CA ARG A 15 11.14 -5.83 16.83
C ARG A 15 10.02 -5.11 17.57
N PHE A 16 8.83 -5.04 16.94
CA PHE A 16 7.62 -4.67 17.65
C PHE A 16 6.90 -5.90 18.19
N LEU A 17 6.16 -5.71 19.27
CA LEU A 17 5.19 -6.67 19.78
C LEU A 17 3.79 -6.07 19.67
N LYS A 18 2.90 -6.77 18.99
CA LYS A 18 1.46 -6.47 18.96
C LYS A 18 0.74 -7.58 19.74
N ASP A 19 0.12 -7.22 20.85
CA ASP A 19 -0.56 -8.17 21.76
C ASP A 19 0.37 -9.30 22.23
N GLY A 20 1.63 -8.95 22.53
CA GLY A 20 2.68 -9.90 22.94
C GLY A 20 3.29 -10.72 21.81
N GLN A 21 2.79 -10.61 20.58
CA GLN A 21 3.31 -11.35 19.42
C GLN A 21 4.25 -10.50 18.57
N PRO A 22 5.35 -11.08 18.04
CA PRO A 22 6.22 -10.41 17.08
C PRO A 22 5.45 -9.80 15.92
N PHE A 23 5.72 -8.54 15.62
CA PHE A 23 5.02 -7.78 14.60
C PHE A 23 5.97 -6.90 13.79
N ARG A 24 5.67 -6.78 12.50
CA ARG A 24 6.30 -5.82 11.59
C ARG A 24 5.24 -5.23 10.68
N TYR A 25 5.19 -3.91 10.61
CA TYR A 25 4.33 -3.24 9.66
C TYR A 25 4.98 -3.15 8.27
N ILE A 26 4.15 -3.26 7.24
CA ILE A 26 4.42 -2.82 5.88
C ILE A 26 3.35 -1.76 5.61
N SER A 27 3.80 -0.51 5.45
CA SER A 27 2.92 0.66 5.42
C SER A 27 3.11 1.46 4.15
N GLY A 28 2.05 2.13 3.70
CA GLY A 28 2.06 3.12 2.63
C GLY A 28 1.50 4.46 3.11
N SER A 29 2.02 5.58 2.60
CA SER A 29 1.48 6.90 2.95
C SER A 29 0.26 7.23 2.09
N MET A 30 -0.80 7.72 2.74
CA MET A 30 -1.97 8.32 2.11
C MET A 30 -2.37 9.55 2.93
N HIS A 31 -2.56 10.70 2.26
CA HIS A 31 -2.98 11.93 2.92
C HIS A 31 -4.47 12.15 2.66
N TYR A 32 -5.32 12.03 3.68
CA TYR A 32 -6.77 12.20 3.53
C TYR A 32 -7.15 13.58 3.00
N PHE A 33 -6.35 14.61 3.29
CA PHE A 33 -6.55 15.98 2.80
C PHE A 33 -6.18 16.17 1.30
N ARG A 34 -5.64 15.14 0.62
CA ARG A 34 -5.33 15.12 -0.82
C ARG A 34 -6.27 14.22 -1.63
N VAL A 35 -7.18 13.50 -0.98
CA VAL A 35 -8.12 12.58 -1.61
C VAL A 35 -9.52 12.94 -1.13
N PRO A 36 -10.50 13.21 -2.01
CA PRO A 36 -11.86 13.48 -1.58
C PRO A 36 -12.42 12.34 -0.72
N ARG A 37 -13.22 12.67 0.30
CA ARG A 37 -13.79 11.68 1.24
C ARG A 37 -14.55 10.56 0.55
N PHE A 38 -15.24 10.91 -0.54
CA PHE A 38 -15.94 9.95 -1.40
C PHE A 38 -15.05 8.76 -1.81
N TYR A 39 -13.75 9.00 -2.03
CA TYR A 39 -12.79 7.99 -2.48
C TYR A 39 -11.97 7.33 -1.39
N TRP A 40 -12.04 7.78 -0.13
CA TRP A 40 -11.18 7.24 0.93
C TRP A 40 -11.23 5.71 1.05
N LYS A 41 -12.43 5.13 1.00
CA LYS A 41 -12.62 3.68 1.11
C LYS A 41 -11.98 2.94 -0.06
N ASP A 42 -12.15 3.44 -1.27
CA ASP A 42 -11.55 2.84 -2.47
C ASP A 42 -10.02 2.83 -2.35
N ARG A 43 -9.41 3.97 -2.00
CA ARG A 43 -7.95 4.07 -1.94
C ARG A 43 -7.37 3.19 -0.82
N LEU A 44 -8.00 3.20 0.37
CA LEU A 44 -7.60 2.34 1.49
C LEU A 44 -7.76 0.85 1.17
N LEU A 45 -8.83 0.46 0.45
CA LEU A 45 -9.02 -0.92 0.04
C LEU A 45 -7.93 -1.36 -0.94
N LYS A 46 -7.58 -0.54 -1.94
CA LYS A 46 -6.45 -0.82 -2.84
C LYS A 46 -5.13 -0.95 -2.08
N MET A 47 -4.86 -0.08 -1.11
CA MET A 47 -3.69 -0.20 -0.22
C MET A 47 -3.69 -1.53 0.55
N LYS A 48 -4.83 -1.95 1.09
CA LYS A 48 -4.97 -3.26 1.75
C LYS A 48 -4.70 -4.41 0.79
N MET A 49 -5.23 -4.33 -0.43
CA MET A 49 -5.09 -5.37 -1.46
C MET A 49 -3.66 -5.49 -2.01
N ALA A 50 -2.85 -4.44 -1.91
CA ALA A 50 -1.41 -4.51 -2.18
C ALA A 50 -0.63 -5.32 -1.13
N GLY A 51 -1.27 -5.74 -0.04
CA GLY A 51 -0.64 -6.49 1.06
C GLY A 51 -0.13 -5.60 2.21
N LEU A 52 -0.49 -4.31 2.22
CA LEU A 52 -0.18 -3.43 3.35
C LEU A 52 -1.02 -3.85 4.58
N ASN A 53 -0.37 -3.84 5.75
CA ASN A 53 -1.03 -4.12 7.04
C ASN A 53 -1.17 -2.87 7.90
N ALA A 54 -0.60 -1.74 7.46
CA ALA A 54 -0.75 -0.42 8.06
C ALA A 54 -0.79 0.66 6.99
N ILE A 55 -1.29 1.83 7.36
CA ILE A 55 -1.18 3.07 6.58
C ILE A 55 -0.52 4.15 7.42
N GLN A 56 0.04 5.14 6.76
CA GLN A 56 0.64 6.30 7.39
C GLN A 56 -0.02 7.58 6.87
N THR A 57 -0.40 8.49 7.77
CA THR A 57 -0.97 9.80 7.38
C THR A 57 -0.40 10.92 8.22
N TYR A 58 -0.28 12.10 7.61
CA TYR A 58 -0.10 13.37 8.33
C TYR A 58 -1.43 13.94 8.81
N VAL A 59 -1.39 14.86 9.77
CA VAL A 59 -2.49 15.78 10.11
C VAL A 59 -2.01 17.20 9.84
N ALA A 60 -2.60 17.88 8.85
CA ALA A 60 -2.23 19.24 8.48
C ALA A 60 -2.97 20.25 9.38
N TRP A 61 -2.24 20.96 10.25
CA TRP A 61 -2.86 21.88 11.22
C TRP A 61 -3.61 23.02 10.51
N ASN A 62 -3.01 23.67 9.51
CA ASN A 62 -3.65 24.72 8.72
C ASN A 62 -4.92 24.27 7.98
N PHE A 63 -5.07 22.98 7.69
CA PHE A 63 -6.29 22.42 7.10
C PHE A 63 -7.44 22.38 8.11
N HIS A 64 -7.13 22.17 9.40
CA HIS A 64 -8.14 22.06 10.45
C HIS A 64 -8.40 23.37 11.19
N GLU A 65 -7.46 24.31 11.23
CA GLU A 65 -7.58 25.60 11.95
C GLU A 65 -7.17 26.78 11.06
N LEU A 66 -8.03 27.08 10.07
CA LEU A 66 -7.83 28.21 9.14
C LEU A 66 -7.76 29.56 9.85
N GLN A 67 -8.50 29.71 10.94
CA GLN A 67 -8.47 30.88 11.83
C GLN A 67 -8.30 30.42 13.27
N PRO A 68 -7.60 31.19 14.13
CA PRO A 68 -7.37 30.80 15.52
C PRO A 68 -8.67 30.45 16.26
N GLY A 69 -8.75 29.24 16.82
CA GLY A 69 -9.90 28.74 17.55
C GLY A 69 -11.09 28.27 16.71
N GLN A 70 -11.02 28.34 15.38
CA GLN A 70 -12.07 27.85 14.48
C GLN A 70 -11.63 26.53 13.83
N TYR A 71 -12.20 25.43 14.32
CA TYR A 71 -11.81 24.09 13.91
C TYR A 71 -12.80 23.46 12.92
N ASN A 72 -12.28 22.81 11.87
CA ASN A 72 -13.08 21.97 10.98
C ASN A 72 -12.60 20.51 11.02
N PHE A 73 -13.49 19.62 11.43
CA PHE A 73 -13.30 18.16 11.45
C PHE A 73 -14.46 17.43 10.75
N SER A 74 -15.09 18.07 9.75
CA SER A 74 -16.26 17.55 9.04
C SER A 74 -15.99 17.37 7.54
N GLY A 75 -16.78 16.53 6.87
CA GLY A 75 -16.61 16.25 5.45
C GLY A 75 -15.22 15.73 5.13
N ASP A 76 -14.51 16.36 4.19
CA ASP A 76 -13.13 16.03 3.82
C ASP A 76 -12.09 16.31 4.93
N HIS A 77 -12.49 16.99 6.01
CA HIS A 77 -11.63 17.32 7.16
C HIS A 77 -11.80 16.32 8.31
N ASP A 78 -12.58 15.25 8.12
CA ASP A 78 -12.92 14.29 9.17
C ASP A 78 -11.85 13.21 9.33
N VAL A 79 -10.73 13.59 9.97
CA VAL A 79 -9.60 12.68 10.23
C VAL A 79 -9.98 11.52 11.17
N GLU A 80 -10.94 11.73 12.08
CA GLU A 80 -11.43 10.70 12.97
C GLU A 80 -12.11 9.58 12.17
N HIS A 81 -12.99 9.95 11.24
CA HIS A 81 -13.63 8.99 10.34
C HIS A 81 -12.64 8.33 9.37
N PHE A 82 -11.67 9.05 8.83
CA PHE A 82 -10.64 8.45 7.98
C PHE A 82 -9.87 7.33 8.71
N ILE A 83 -9.49 7.56 9.97
CA ILE A 83 -8.80 6.57 10.80
C ILE A 83 -9.72 5.40 11.16
N GLN A 84 -11.00 5.66 11.46
CA GLN A 84 -11.99 4.60 11.69
C GLN A 84 -12.19 3.72 10.46
N LEU A 85 -12.26 4.32 9.27
CA LEU A 85 -12.40 3.58 8.02
C LEU A 85 -11.19 2.68 7.74
N ALA A 86 -9.97 3.14 8.02
CA ALA A 86 -8.79 2.29 7.97
C ALA A 86 -8.90 1.10 8.97
N HIS A 87 -9.44 1.35 10.17
CA HIS A 87 -9.67 0.30 11.16
C HIS A 87 -10.67 -0.76 10.69
N GLU A 88 -11.80 -0.34 10.11
CA GLU A 88 -12.83 -1.21 9.54
C GLU A 88 -12.28 -2.13 8.44
N LEU A 89 -11.32 -1.64 7.65
CA LEU A 89 -10.63 -2.40 6.61
C LEU A 89 -9.48 -3.28 7.15
N GLY A 90 -9.28 -3.33 8.47
CA GLY A 90 -8.23 -4.12 9.10
C GLY A 90 -6.81 -3.60 8.80
N LEU A 91 -6.67 -2.28 8.65
CA LEU A 91 -5.39 -1.59 8.56
C LEU A 91 -5.05 -0.92 9.90
N LEU A 92 -3.79 -1.02 10.31
CA LEU A 92 -3.24 -0.24 11.43
C LEU A 92 -2.85 1.16 10.95
N VAL A 93 -2.66 2.09 11.88
CA VAL A 93 -2.34 3.49 11.55
C VAL A 93 -1.05 3.94 12.25
N ILE A 94 -0.15 4.52 11.46
CA ILE A 94 1.01 5.30 11.92
C ILE A 94 0.61 6.77 11.78
N LEU A 95 0.34 7.42 12.91
CA LEU A 95 -0.14 8.80 12.91
C LEU A 95 1.02 9.79 12.99
N ARG A 96 1.02 10.79 12.11
CA ARG A 96 2.01 11.88 12.11
C ARG A 96 1.31 13.22 12.32
N PRO A 97 1.02 13.63 13.58
CA PRO A 97 0.11 14.75 13.88
C PRO A 97 0.74 16.15 13.75
N GLY A 98 2.00 16.27 13.33
CA GLY A 98 2.70 17.56 13.25
C GLY A 98 3.31 17.99 14.59
N PRO A 99 3.29 19.30 14.96
CA PRO A 99 2.49 20.38 14.35
C PRO A 99 2.98 20.86 12.98
N TYR A 100 4.23 20.56 12.62
CA TYR A 100 4.79 20.77 11.28
C TYR A 100 4.98 19.43 10.57
N ILE A 101 4.59 19.34 9.30
CA ILE A 101 4.56 18.09 8.52
C ILE A 101 5.34 18.14 7.19
N CYS A 102 5.81 19.31 6.76
CA CYS A 102 6.35 19.54 5.41
C CYS A 102 5.39 19.07 4.30
N ALA A 103 5.56 17.83 3.83
CA ALA A 103 4.67 17.12 2.92
C ALA A 103 4.40 17.82 1.57
N GLU A 104 5.27 18.75 1.15
CA GLU A 104 5.03 19.63 -0.01
C GLU A 104 3.65 20.30 0.07
N TRP A 105 3.25 20.65 1.28
CA TRP A 105 1.97 21.27 1.63
C TRP A 105 2.19 22.70 2.08
N ASP A 106 1.20 23.56 1.89
CA ASP A 106 1.25 24.98 2.26
C ASP A 106 1.82 25.15 3.68
N MET A 107 2.86 25.99 3.77
CA MET A 107 3.62 26.31 4.98
C MET A 107 4.01 25.08 5.84
N GLY A 108 4.14 23.91 5.22
CA GLY A 108 4.42 22.65 5.90
C GLY A 108 3.36 22.25 6.93
N GLY A 109 2.11 22.66 6.71
CA GLY A 109 0.97 22.41 7.58
C GLY A 109 0.79 23.42 8.71
N LEU A 110 1.69 24.40 8.86
CA LEU A 110 1.55 25.45 9.87
C LEU A 110 0.52 26.50 9.41
N PRO A 111 -0.38 27.00 10.28
CA PRO A 111 -1.30 28.05 9.89
C PRO A 111 -0.62 29.39 9.63
N ALA A 112 -1.00 30.07 8.55
CA ALA A 112 -0.43 31.37 8.16
C ALA A 112 -0.67 32.48 9.19
N TRP A 113 -1.74 32.41 9.99
CA TRP A 113 -2.02 33.38 11.06
C TRP A 113 -0.95 33.41 12.16
N LEU A 114 -0.08 32.38 12.27
CA LEU A 114 1.10 32.43 13.12
C LEU A 114 2.04 33.59 12.74
N LEU A 115 2.04 34.00 11.47
CA LEU A 115 2.88 35.07 10.94
C LEU A 115 2.35 36.48 11.26
N GLU A 116 1.17 36.62 11.89
CA GLU A 116 0.70 37.91 12.41
C GLU A 116 1.72 38.51 13.39
N LYS A 117 2.37 37.66 14.19
CA LYS A 117 3.60 38.01 14.91
C LYS A 117 4.78 38.00 13.93
N LYS A 118 5.15 39.17 13.40
CA LYS A 118 6.25 39.33 12.43
C LYS A 118 7.62 38.81 12.91
N SER A 119 7.85 38.76 14.22
CA SER A 119 9.09 38.29 14.84
C SER A 119 9.05 36.83 15.29
N ILE A 120 8.00 36.08 14.95
CA ILE A 120 7.85 34.69 15.39
C ILE A 120 8.99 33.82 14.86
N VAL A 121 9.51 32.95 15.72
CA VAL A 121 10.46 31.91 15.31
C VAL A 121 9.73 30.56 15.28
N LEU A 122 9.31 30.14 14.10
CA LEU A 122 8.59 28.88 13.91
C LEU A 122 9.46 27.66 14.26
N ARG A 123 8.82 26.57 14.69
CA ARG A 123 9.50 25.30 15.04
C ARG A 123 10.61 25.47 16.08
N SER A 124 10.42 26.40 17.00
CA SER A 124 11.36 26.70 18.08
C SER A 124 10.64 26.73 19.43
N SER A 125 11.35 27.12 20.47
CA SER A 125 10.77 27.36 21.80
C SER A 125 10.21 28.78 21.97
N ASP A 126 9.94 29.51 20.88
CA ASP A 126 9.23 30.80 20.92
C ASP A 126 7.91 30.64 21.71
N PRO A 127 7.68 31.41 22.78
CA PRO A 127 6.50 31.23 23.64
C PRO A 127 5.16 31.34 22.90
N ASP A 128 5.06 32.22 21.89
CA ASP A 128 3.82 32.42 21.14
C ASP A 128 3.57 31.25 20.18
N TYR A 129 4.64 30.71 19.58
CA TYR A 129 4.55 29.49 18.78
C TYR A 129 4.14 28.29 19.64
N LEU A 130 4.78 28.10 20.80
CA LEU A 130 4.46 27.01 21.71
C LEU A 130 3.04 27.11 22.27
N ALA A 131 2.57 28.30 22.63
CA ALA A 131 1.20 28.51 23.09
C ALA A 131 0.17 28.13 22.01
N ALA A 132 0.44 28.47 20.76
CA ALA A 132 -0.41 28.08 19.63
C ALA A 132 -0.39 26.55 19.39
N VAL A 133 0.79 25.93 19.42
CA VAL A 133 0.95 24.47 19.30
C VAL A 133 0.24 23.73 20.42
N ASP A 134 0.39 24.19 21.66
CA ASP A 134 -0.24 23.57 22.84
C ASP A 134 -1.77 23.62 22.73
N LYS A 135 -2.32 24.75 22.29
CA LYS A 135 -3.76 24.87 22.03
C LYS A 135 -4.23 23.91 20.93
N TRP A 136 -3.49 23.81 19.81
CA TRP A 136 -3.81 22.89 18.73
C TRP A 136 -3.77 21.43 19.16
N LEU A 137 -2.68 21.00 19.82
CA LEU A 137 -2.54 19.63 20.31
C LEU A 137 -3.56 19.32 21.42
N GLY A 138 -3.93 20.32 22.22
CA GLY A 138 -5.02 20.23 23.20
C GLY A 138 -6.38 19.95 22.58
N VAL A 139 -6.59 20.24 21.29
CA VAL A 139 -7.80 19.89 20.54
C VAL A 139 -7.64 18.56 19.80
N LEU A 140 -6.52 18.36 19.11
CA LEU A 140 -6.30 17.17 18.29
C LEU A 140 -6.09 15.89 19.11
N LEU A 141 -5.23 15.91 20.12
CA LEU A 141 -4.83 14.69 20.83
C LEU A 141 -5.97 14.02 21.62
N PRO A 142 -6.90 14.76 22.26
CA PRO A 142 -8.08 14.14 22.86
C PRO A 142 -8.95 13.37 21.86
N LYS A 143 -9.05 13.84 20.61
CA LYS A 143 -9.76 13.15 19.51
C LYS A 143 -9.03 11.88 19.07
N MET A 144 -7.69 11.90 19.05
CA MET A 144 -6.87 10.74 18.68
C MET A 144 -6.77 9.70 19.80
N ARG A 145 -6.93 10.09 21.06
CA ARG A 145 -6.84 9.21 22.23
C ARG A 145 -7.70 7.94 22.12
N PRO A 146 -9.02 7.97 21.84
CA PRO A 146 -9.81 6.75 21.70
C PRO A 146 -9.35 5.86 20.53
N LEU A 147 -8.70 6.45 19.52
CA LEU A 147 -8.22 5.74 18.33
C LEU A 147 -6.85 5.06 18.54
N LEU A 148 -6.21 5.23 19.70
CA LEU A 148 -4.99 4.50 20.07
C LEU A 148 -5.25 3.00 20.18
N TYR A 149 -4.27 2.19 19.76
CA TYR A 149 -4.36 0.74 19.76
C TYR A 149 -4.73 0.15 21.12
N LYS A 150 -4.11 0.68 22.19
CA LYS A 150 -4.41 0.30 23.58
C LYS A 150 -5.83 0.63 24.03
N ASN A 151 -6.48 1.59 23.38
CA ASN A 151 -7.84 2.05 23.69
C ASN A 151 -8.90 1.49 22.73
N GLY A 152 -8.50 0.61 21.79
CA GLY A 152 -9.41 -0.06 20.87
C GLY A 152 -9.37 0.43 19.42
N GLY A 153 -8.61 1.47 19.08
CA GLY A 153 -8.49 1.94 17.69
C GLY A 153 -7.29 1.36 16.92
N PRO A 154 -6.98 1.87 15.71
CA PRO A 154 -5.91 1.31 14.88
C PRO A 154 -4.53 1.97 15.09
N ILE A 155 -4.41 3.07 15.84
CA ILE A 155 -3.16 3.85 15.91
C ILE A 155 -2.12 3.14 16.78
N ILE A 156 -1.06 2.62 16.15
CA ILE A 156 0.00 1.84 16.80
C ILE A 156 1.21 2.67 17.21
N THR A 157 1.54 3.72 16.46
CA THR A 157 2.65 4.64 16.74
C THR A 157 2.24 6.06 16.39
N VAL A 158 2.83 7.02 17.12
CA VAL A 158 2.65 8.46 16.89
C VAL A 158 4.02 9.09 16.73
N GLN A 159 4.25 9.74 15.60
CA GLN A 159 5.51 10.40 15.32
C GLN A 159 5.57 11.78 16.01
N VAL A 160 6.68 12.07 16.68
CA VAL A 160 6.99 13.40 17.23
C VAL A 160 8.15 13.96 16.42
N ILE A 161 7.88 14.98 15.59
CA ILE A 161 8.84 15.63 14.68
C ILE A 161 9.28 14.73 13.50
N MET A 162 9.67 15.36 12.40
CA MET A 162 9.54 14.86 11.03
C MET A 162 10.78 14.14 10.44
N GLU A 163 10.50 13.16 9.57
CA GLU A 163 11.29 12.74 8.40
C GLU A 163 10.33 12.48 7.21
N LEU A 164 10.81 12.66 5.97
CA LEU A 164 10.04 12.45 4.72
C LEU A 164 9.60 10.97 4.59
N GLY A 165 8.34 10.76 4.20
CA GLY A 165 7.81 9.42 3.89
C GLY A 165 7.39 9.33 2.43
N TYR A 166 7.62 8.18 1.78
CA TYR A 166 7.25 7.94 0.39
C TYR A 166 5.73 7.68 0.25
N MET A 167 5.12 8.15 -0.85
CA MET A 167 3.67 8.05 -1.08
C MET A 167 3.28 6.68 -1.66
N PHE A 168 2.18 6.10 -1.18
CA PHE A 168 1.53 4.96 -1.85
C PHE A 168 0.42 5.43 -2.79
N ILE A 169 -0.29 6.48 -2.39
CA ILE A 169 -1.11 7.34 -3.25
C ILE A 169 -0.81 8.78 -2.89
N GLY A 170 -0.50 9.58 -3.90
CA GLY A 170 -0.20 10.99 -3.70
C GLY A 170 -1.46 11.88 -3.66
N GLY A 171 -2.33 11.78 -4.66
CA GLY A 171 -3.56 12.57 -4.79
C GLY A 171 -3.32 13.98 -5.35
N THR A 172 -4.10 14.96 -4.88
CA THR A 172 -4.10 16.32 -5.44
C THR A 172 -3.95 17.39 -4.35
N ASN A 173 -3.12 18.40 -4.61
CA ASN A 173 -3.13 19.66 -3.86
C ASN A 173 -4.28 20.55 -4.34
N PHE A 174 -5.51 20.26 -3.89
CA PHE A 174 -6.66 21.10 -4.24
C PHE A 174 -6.49 22.55 -3.78
N ALA A 175 -7.22 23.48 -4.41
CA ALA A 175 -7.21 24.90 -4.08
C ALA A 175 -5.79 25.51 -4.07
N TYR A 176 -5.30 25.92 -2.89
CA TYR A 176 -4.03 26.62 -2.71
C TYR A 176 -3.07 25.87 -1.77
N TRP A 177 -3.26 24.56 -1.64
CA TRP A 177 -2.58 23.79 -0.60
C TRP A 177 -1.19 23.29 -0.98
N ASN A 178 -0.70 23.57 -2.18
CA ASN A 178 0.66 23.19 -2.56
C ASN A 178 1.70 23.98 -1.74
N GLY A 179 2.84 23.35 -1.46
CA GLY A 179 3.99 24.05 -0.89
C GLY A 179 4.88 24.75 -1.93
N ALA A 180 6.09 25.10 -1.50
CA ALA A 180 7.20 25.46 -2.36
C ALA A 180 8.55 25.06 -1.72
N ASN A 181 9.57 24.82 -2.56
CA ASN A 181 10.96 24.58 -2.13
C ASN A 181 11.81 25.85 -2.20
N THR A 182 13.04 25.80 -1.68
CA THR A 182 14.06 26.86 -1.83
C THR A 182 15.26 26.32 -2.61
N PRO A 183 15.78 27.03 -3.65
CA PRO A 183 15.28 28.28 -4.23
C PRO A 183 13.81 28.23 -4.64
N TYR A 184 13.09 29.36 -4.60
CA TYR A 184 11.63 29.39 -4.66
C TYR A 184 11.08 28.65 -5.89
N GLN A 185 10.49 27.48 -5.64
CA GLN A 185 9.93 26.60 -6.67
C GLN A 185 8.62 25.99 -6.13
N PRO A 186 7.45 26.52 -6.52
CA PRO A 186 6.17 25.99 -6.06
C PRO A 186 5.93 24.59 -6.64
N GLN A 187 5.42 23.68 -5.82
CA GLN A 187 4.96 22.38 -6.32
C GLN A 187 3.65 22.55 -7.12
N PRO A 188 3.40 21.70 -8.13
CA PRO A 188 2.17 21.76 -8.92
C PRO A 188 0.93 21.32 -8.12
N THR A 189 -0.25 21.52 -8.72
CA THR A 189 -1.53 21.03 -8.21
C THR A 189 -1.57 19.51 -8.13
N SER A 190 -1.09 18.82 -9.17
CA SER A 190 -0.97 17.36 -9.12
C SER A 190 0.03 16.96 -8.05
N TYR A 191 -0.35 15.99 -7.23
CA TYR A 191 0.55 15.31 -6.32
C TYR A 191 0.60 13.82 -6.64
N ASP A 192 0.49 13.44 -7.92
CA ASP A 192 0.56 12.04 -8.41
C ASP A 192 1.75 11.26 -7.82
N TYR A 193 2.90 11.96 -7.69
CA TYR A 193 4.14 11.48 -7.08
C TYR A 193 4.82 10.33 -7.84
N ASP A 194 4.30 9.94 -9.02
CA ASP A 194 4.62 8.65 -9.63
C ASP A 194 4.47 7.53 -8.57
N ALA A 195 3.41 7.61 -7.78
CA ALA A 195 3.13 6.66 -6.72
C ALA A 195 2.59 5.33 -7.31
N PRO A 196 2.60 4.23 -6.52
CA PRO A 196 1.98 2.98 -6.92
C PRO A 196 0.52 3.14 -7.37
N LEU A 197 -0.26 3.96 -6.67
CA LEU A 197 -1.55 4.42 -7.16
C LEU A 197 -1.39 5.81 -7.78
N SER A 198 -1.93 6.02 -8.98
CA SER A 198 -1.93 7.32 -9.66
C SER A 198 -2.69 8.39 -8.85
N GLU A 199 -2.64 9.65 -9.29
CA GLU A 199 -3.44 10.75 -8.72
C GLU A 199 -4.94 10.41 -8.62
N ALA A 200 -5.51 9.76 -9.65
CA ALA A 200 -6.90 9.32 -9.66
C ALA A 200 -7.14 7.99 -8.92
N GLY A 201 -6.08 7.36 -8.41
CA GLY A 201 -6.16 6.09 -7.68
C GLY A 201 -6.15 4.86 -8.58
N ASP A 202 -5.61 4.95 -9.79
CA ASP A 202 -5.49 3.83 -10.72
C ASP A 202 -4.45 2.83 -10.26
N LEU A 203 -4.63 1.56 -10.61
CA LEU A 203 -3.63 0.53 -10.38
C LEU A 203 -2.57 0.62 -11.48
N THR A 204 -1.34 0.97 -11.11
CA THR A 204 -0.22 1.06 -12.07
C THR A 204 0.61 -0.23 -12.10
N GLU A 205 1.51 -0.37 -13.06
CA GLU A 205 2.50 -1.47 -13.06
C GLU A 205 3.33 -1.50 -11.76
N LYS A 206 3.64 -0.32 -11.20
CA LYS A 206 4.35 -0.19 -9.91
C LYS A 206 3.52 -0.75 -8.75
N TYR A 207 2.19 -0.58 -8.77
CA TYR A 207 1.31 -1.20 -7.79
C TYR A 207 1.41 -2.73 -7.84
N PHE A 208 1.28 -3.32 -9.02
CA PHE A 208 1.33 -4.77 -9.18
C PHE A 208 2.72 -5.32 -8.82
N ALA A 209 3.80 -4.67 -9.26
CA ALA A 209 5.16 -5.10 -8.89
C ALA A 209 5.39 -5.09 -7.37
N LEU A 210 4.91 -4.06 -6.65
CA LEU A 210 5.02 -4.02 -5.19
C LEU A 210 4.14 -5.07 -4.53
N ARG A 211 2.90 -5.26 -5.00
CA ARG A 211 2.00 -6.31 -4.55
C ARG A 211 2.65 -7.68 -4.70
N ASP A 212 3.22 -7.98 -5.87
CA ASP A 212 3.86 -9.25 -6.16
C ASP A 212 5.09 -9.48 -5.29
N ILE A 213 5.88 -8.45 -5.01
CA ILE A 213 7.01 -8.56 -4.07
C ILE A 213 6.48 -8.87 -2.67
N ILE A 214 5.47 -8.12 -2.18
CA ILE A 214 4.87 -8.35 -0.87
C ILE A 214 4.29 -9.77 -0.79
N GLN A 215 3.59 -10.23 -1.83
CA GLN A 215 2.98 -11.55 -1.93
C GLN A 215 4.00 -12.68 -2.14
N LYS A 216 5.11 -12.47 -2.85
CA LYS A 216 6.17 -13.47 -3.01
C LYS A 216 6.77 -13.90 -1.67
N TYR A 217 6.66 -13.05 -0.64
CA TYR A 217 7.07 -13.42 0.70
C TYR A 217 6.00 -14.24 1.48
N PHE A 218 4.78 -14.48 0.98
CA PHE A 218 3.68 -15.18 1.69
C PHE A 218 2.71 -15.95 0.75
N GLY A 219 2.38 -17.23 0.99
CA GLY A 219 1.37 -17.98 0.20
C GLY A 219 1.87 -19.26 -0.51
N PHE A 220 1.38 -19.53 -1.73
CA PHE A 220 1.68 -20.75 -2.51
C PHE A 220 2.41 -20.47 -3.84
N VAL A 221 3.28 -21.38 -4.28
CA VAL A 221 3.95 -21.38 -5.59
C VAL A 221 3.85 -22.77 -6.20
N LEU A 222 3.41 -22.88 -7.46
CA LEU A 222 3.38 -24.14 -8.20
C LEU A 222 4.68 -24.34 -8.98
N TYR A 223 5.30 -25.51 -8.82
CA TYR A 223 6.46 -25.96 -9.58
C TYR A 223 6.02 -27.15 -10.44
N ARG A 224 6.25 -27.06 -11.75
CA ARG A 224 5.83 -28.05 -12.74
C ARG A 224 7.02 -28.55 -13.56
N THR A 225 7.06 -29.85 -13.82
CA THR A 225 7.99 -30.48 -14.78
C THR A 225 7.31 -31.70 -15.43
N THR A 226 8.05 -32.49 -16.22
CA THR A 226 7.56 -33.74 -16.80
C THR A 226 8.34 -34.94 -16.27
N LEU A 227 7.68 -36.10 -16.13
CA LEU A 227 8.35 -37.33 -15.72
C LEU A 227 9.31 -37.79 -16.83
N PRO A 228 10.61 -37.95 -16.57
CA PRO A 228 11.58 -38.34 -17.58
C PRO A 228 11.43 -39.81 -18.01
N GLU A 229 10.82 -40.64 -17.16
CA GLU A 229 10.69 -42.09 -17.36
C GLU A 229 9.34 -42.64 -16.89
N ASP A 230 9.09 -43.92 -17.16
CA ASP A 230 7.85 -44.61 -16.80
C ASP A 230 7.90 -45.12 -15.35
N CYS A 231 7.14 -44.47 -14.48
CA CYS A 231 6.93 -44.84 -13.08
C CYS A 231 5.66 -45.71 -12.94
N SER A 232 5.59 -46.80 -13.71
CA SER A 232 4.47 -47.77 -13.65
C SER A 232 4.43 -48.52 -12.32
N ASN A 233 5.58 -48.71 -11.68
CA ASN A 233 5.67 -49.14 -10.29
C ASN A 233 5.89 -47.90 -9.40
N PRO A 234 5.54 -47.94 -8.11
CA PRO A 234 5.78 -46.82 -7.19
C PRO A 234 7.27 -46.43 -7.16
N THR A 235 7.57 -45.23 -7.67
CA THR A 235 8.94 -44.70 -7.82
C THR A 235 9.16 -43.55 -6.82
N PRO A 236 10.28 -43.51 -6.09
CA PRO A 236 10.52 -42.50 -5.06
C PRO A 236 10.85 -41.12 -5.67
N LEU A 237 9.99 -40.14 -5.41
CA LEU A 237 10.26 -38.71 -5.55
C LEU A 237 10.82 -38.20 -4.22
N SER A 238 12.02 -37.62 -4.22
CA SER A 238 12.73 -37.24 -3.00
C SER A 238 13.30 -35.83 -3.02
N SER A 239 13.37 -35.21 -1.85
CA SER A 239 14.16 -34.00 -1.58
C SER A 239 15.35 -34.38 -0.69
N PRO A 240 16.45 -34.89 -1.27
CA PRO A 240 17.53 -35.52 -0.49
C PRO A 240 18.22 -34.56 0.49
N SER A 241 18.19 -33.26 0.23
CA SER A 241 18.75 -32.21 1.07
C SER A 241 17.70 -31.47 1.93
N ASN A 242 16.51 -32.04 2.12
CA ASN A 242 15.41 -31.40 2.86
C ASN A 242 15.02 -30.02 2.30
N GLY A 243 14.89 -29.92 0.97
CA GLY A 243 14.71 -28.65 0.26
C GLY A 243 13.27 -28.27 -0.07
N VAL A 244 12.26 -28.95 0.47
CA VAL A 244 10.85 -28.54 0.34
C VAL A 244 10.52 -27.60 1.50
N HIS A 245 10.40 -26.30 1.24
CA HIS A 245 10.12 -25.28 2.27
C HIS A 245 8.75 -24.61 2.02
N ASP A 246 7.65 -25.02 2.66
CA ASP A 246 7.58 -25.91 3.84
C ASP A 246 6.78 -27.19 3.61
N ARG A 247 5.80 -27.15 2.72
CA ARG A 247 4.95 -28.30 2.39
C ARG A 247 4.62 -28.28 0.91
N ALA A 248 4.80 -29.42 0.23
CA ALA A 248 4.46 -29.55 -1.19
C ALA A 248 3.36 -30.60 -1.39
N TYR A 249 2.24 -30.18 -1.98
CA TYR A 249 1.16 -31.07 -2.41
C TYR A 249 1.50 -31.56 -3.83
N VAL A 250 1.70 -32.87 -3.97
CA VAL A 250 2.24 -33.49 -5.20
C VAL A 250 1.12 -34.14 -6.01
N SER A 251 1.11 -33.90 -7.32
CA SER A 251 0.21 -34.59 -8.26
C SER A 251 0.89 -34.95 -9.57
N VAL A 252 0.42 -36.02 -10.22
CA VAL A 252 0.87 -36.46 -11.54
C VAL A 252 -0.33 -36.50 -12.48
N ASN A 253 -0.29 -35.74 -13.58
CA ASN A 253 -1.43 -35.50 -14.48
C ASN A 253 -2.72 -35.11 -13.72
N GLY A 254 -2.59 -34.30 -12.68
CA GLY A 254 -3.69 -33.87 -11.82
C GLY A 254 -4.18 -34.92 -10.81
N VAL A 255 -3.60 -36.13 -10.78
CA VAL A 255 -3.91 -37.15 -9.78
C VAL A 255 -3.00 -36.96 -8.57
N ALA A 256 -3.59 -36.63 -7.42
CA ALA A 256 -2.85 -36.43 -6.16
C ALA A 256 -2.07 -37.69 -5.76
N GLN A 257 -0.78 -37.54 -5.47
CA GLN A 257 0.11 -38.63 -5.06
C GLN A 257 0.41 -38.60 -3.56
N GLY A 258 0.36 -37.42 -2.93
CA GLY A 258 0.67 -37.24 -1.51
C GLY A 258 1.31 -35.88 -1.21
N VAL A 259 1.98 -35.80 -0.07
CA VAL A 259 2.57 -34.55 0.45
C VAL A 259 4.02 -34.78 0.84
N LEU A 260 4.91 -33.90 0.38
CA LEU A 260 6.26 -33.77 0.93
C LEU A 260 6.25 -32.68 2.00
N GLU A 261 6.90 -32.92 3.12
CA GLU A 261 6.89 -32.03 4.28
C GLU A 261 8.31 -31.83 4.80
N ARG A 262 8.68 -30.56 5.01
CA ARG A 262 9.96 -30.16 5.60
C ARG A 262 10.24 -30.95 6.87
N GLU A 263 11.43 -31.55 6.96
CA GLU A 263 11.93 -32.38 8.07
C GLU A 263 11.20 -33.71 8.32
N SER A 264 9.91 -33.83 8.01
CA SER A 264 9.11 -35.02 8.35
C SER A 264 8.95 -36.02 7.21
N VAL A 265 8.69 -35.57 5.98
CA VAL A 265 8.41 -36.45 4.83
C VAL A 265 9.21 -35.96 3.62
N LEU A 266 10.43 -36.49 3.48
CA LEU A 266 11.35 -36.09 2.41
C LEU A 266 11.20 -36.92 1.13
N THR A 267 10.49 -38.04 1.19
CA THR A 267 10.32 -38.95 0.06
C THR A 267 8.87 -39.41 -0.02
N LEU A 268 8.35 -39.44 -1.23
CA LEU A 268 7.00 -39.88 -1.57
C LEU A 268 7.07 -40.76 -2.81
N ASN A 269 6.43 -41.93 -2.78
CA ASN A 269 6.32 -42.73 -3.99
C ASN A 269 5.22 -42.16 -4.89
N ILE A 270 5.56 -41.95 -6.17
CA ILE A 270 4.62 -41.49 -7.20
C ILE A 270 4.49 -42.56 -8.30
N THR A 271 3.40 -42.49 -9.06
CA THR A 271 3.19 -43.33 -10.25
C THR A 271 2.75 -42.49 -11.43
N GLY A 272 3.17 -42.88 -12.64
CA GLY A 272 2.86 -42.14 -13.86
C GLY A 272 3.68 -42.61 -15.05
N LYS A 273 3.21 -42.31 -16.27
CA LYS A 273 3.95 -42.64 -17.49
C LYS A 273 5.00 -41.58 -17.79
N ALA A 274 6.03 -41.95 -18.55
CA ALA A 274 6.99 -41.00 -19.12
C ALA A 274 6.26 -39.86 -19.85
N GLY A 275 6.71 -38.63 -19.64
CA GLY A 275 6.12 -37.41 -20.18
C GLY A 275 4.87 -36.90 -19.44
N ALA A 276 4.40 -37.59 -18.39
CA ALA A 276 3.30 -37.08 -17.56
C ALA A 276 3.72 -35.79 -16.83
N THR A 277 2.78 -34.86 -16.66
CA THR A 277 2.98 -33.62 -15.91
C THR A 277 3.11 -33.93 -14.44
N LEU A 278 4.22 -33.52 -13.82
CA LEU A 278 4.46 -33.56 -12.38
C LEU A 278 4.30 -32.16 -11.80
N ASP A 279 3.36 -31.99 -10.88
CA ASP A 279 3.04 -30.73 -10.21
C ASP A 279 3.32 -30.81 -8.72
N LEU A 280 4.00 -29.78 -8.20
CA LEU A 280 4.21 -29.55 -6.78
C LEU A 280 3.71 -28.17 -6.40
N LEU A 281 2.59 -28.12 -5.69
CA LEU A 281 2.09 -26.89 -5.09
C LEU A 281 2.77 -26.69 -3.73
N VAL A 282 3.69 -25.74 -3.64
CA VAL A 282 4.48 -25.51 -2.43
C VAL A 282 3.90 -24.36 -1.62
N GLU A 283 3.58 -24.64 -0.37
CA GLU A 283 3.08 -23.71 0.63
C GLU A 283 4.22 -23.17 1.50
N ASN A 284 4.28 -21.85 1.64
CA ASN A 284 5.08 -21.18 2.65
C ASN A 284 4.27 -21.12 3.96
N MET A 285 4.59 -22.00 4.91
CA MET A 285 3.92 -22.13 6.21
C MET A 285 4.46 -21.16 7.27
N GLY A 286 5.40 -20.29 6.91
CA GLY A 286 5.98 -19.26 7.78
C GLY A 286 7.48 -19.44 7.99
N ARG A 287 8.24 -18.35 7.95
CA ARG A 287 9.71 -18.37 8.07
C ARG A 287 10.18 -18.67 9.50
N VAL A 288 11.25 -19.46 9.61
CA VAL A 288 11.98 -19.66 10.87
C VAL A 288 12.35 -18.29 11.44
N ASN A 289 11.98 -18.06 12.70
CA ASN A 289 12.04 -16.74 13.35
C ASN A 289 13.05 -16.68 14.52
N TYR A 290 13.80 -17.75 14.77
CA TYR A 290 14.78 -17.87 15.85
C TYR A 290 15.88 -18.89 15.50
N GLY A 291 17.09 -18.69 16.02
CA GLY A 291 18.24 -19.58 15.81
C GLY A 291 19.10 -19.25 14.59
N PRO A 292 20.09 -20.09 14.24
CA PRO A 292 21.03 -19.81 13.15
C PRO A 292 20.42 -19.88 11.74
N SER A 293 19.19 -20.40 11.61
CA SER A 293 18.54 -20.69 10.32
C SER A 293 17.44 -19.69 9.92
N ILE A 294 17.54 -18.44 10.39
CA ILE A 294 16.56 -17.36 10.10
C ILE A 294 16.59 -16.85 8.65
N ASN A 295 17.64 -17.17 7.89
CA ASN A 295 17.74 -16.96 6.45
C ASN A 295 16.92 -18.01 5.67
N ASP A 296 15.64 -18.13 6.04
CA ASP A 296 14.76 -19.21 5.62
C ASP A 296 14.06 -18.90 4.29
N PHE A 297 14.74 -19.24 3.20
CA PHE A 297 14.15 -19.22 1.85
C PHE A 297 13.00 -20.23 1.76
N LYS A 298 12.02 -19.94 0.90
CA LYS A 298 10.77 -20.72 0.74
C LYS A 298 10.61 -21.19 -0.70
N GLY A 299 9.82 -22.24 -0.90
CA GLY A 299 9.68 -22.96 -2.16
C GLY A 299 10.57 -24.21 -2.21
N LEU A 300 10.95 -24.63 -3.42
CA LEU A 300 11.98 -25.66 -3.62
C LEU A 300 13.36 -25.01 -3.53
N VAL A 301 14.05 -25.18 -2.40
CA VAL A 301 15.35 -24.54 -2.11
C VAL A 301 16.56 -25.43 -2.45
N SER A 302 16.31 -26.68 -2.85
CA SER A 302 17.29 -27.59 -3.45
C SER A 302 16.60 -28.49 -4.48
N ASN A 303 17.39 -29.19 -5.29
CA ASN A 303 16.87 -30.11 -6.31
C ASN A 303 16.03 -31.24 -5.70
N LEU A 304 15.04 -31.69 -6.48
CA LEU A 304 14.34 -32.95 -6.26
C LEU A 304 14.95 -34.06 -7.12
N THR A 305 14.84 -35.30 -6.66
CA THR A 305 15.25 -36.48 -7.41
C THR A 305 14.08 -37.44 -7.61
N LEU A 306 14.08 -38.15 -8.73
CA LEU A 306 13.19 -39.27 -9.03
C LEU A 306 14.07 -40.50 -9.26
N ASP A 307 13.86 -41.55 -8.47
CA ASP A 307 14.75 -42.73 -8.44
C ASP A 307 16.26 -42.41 -8.35
N SER A 308 16.59 -41.37 -7.57
CA SER A 308 17.95 -40.83 -7.40
C SER A 308 18.51 -39.98 -8.55
N GLU A 309 17.78 -39.80 -9.65
CA GLU A 309 18.16 -38.89 -10.73
C GLU A 309 17.56 -37.50 -10.52
N ILE A 310 18.33 -36.43 -10.79
CA ILE A 310 17.88 -35.05 -10.57
C ILE A 310 16.83 -34.66 -11.60
N LEU A 311 15.69 -34.13 -11.12
CA LEU A 311 14.66 -33.54 -11.97
C LEU A 311 15.03 -32.13 -12.41
N THR A 312 15.00 -31.89 -13.72
CA THR A 312 15.32 -30.62 -14.38
C THR A 312 14.09 -30.00 -15.06
N ASP A 313 14.28 -28.89 -15.78
CA ASP A 313 13.28 -28.30 -16.69
C ASP A 313 11.98 -27.88 -16.00
N TRP A 314 12.12 -27.06 -14.96
CA TRP A 314 11.01 -26.56 -14.16
C TRP A 314 10.34 -25.33 -14.78
N GLU A 315 9.02 -25.38 -14.90
CA GLU A 315 8.15 -24.22 -15.02
C GLU A 315 7.67 -23.82 -13.62
N ILE A 316 7.81 -22.54 -13.26
CA ILE A 316 7.50 -22.05 -11.91
C ILE A 316 6.43 -20.98 -12.00
N PHE A 317 5.27 -21.27 -11.40
CA PHE A 317 4.08 -20.42 -11.42
C PHE A 317 3.81 -19.88 -10.01
N PRO A 318 4.11 -18.61 -9.72
CA PRO A 318 3.53 -17.97 -8.54
C PRO A 318 2.01 -17.96 -8.70
N LEU A 319 1.27 -18.51 -7.74
CA LEU A 319 -0.19 -18.61 -7.85
C LEU A 319 -0.87 -17.41 -7.20
N ASP A 320 -1.49 -16.56 -8.03
CA ASP A 320 -2.42 -15.55 -7.57
C ASP A 320 -3.80 -16.18 -7.33
N MET A 321 -3.90 -16.92 -6.21
CA MET A 321 -5.13 -17.62 -5.80
C MET A 321 -6.31 -16.65 -5.65
N GLU A 322 -6.05 -15.38 -5.35
CA GLU A 322 -7.08 -14.37 -5.09
C GLU A 322 -7.65 -13.79 -6.40
N ASP A 323 -6.82 -13.64 -7.44
CA ASP A 323 -7.31 -13.18 -8.75
C ASP A 323 -8.05 -14.30 -9.51
N ALA A 324 -7.61 -15.56 -9.38
CA ALA A 324 -8.32 -16.73 -9.92
C ALA A 324 -9.73 -16.90 -9.30
N VAL A 325 -9.86 -16.62 -8.00
CA VAL A 325 -11.14 -16.62 -7.28
C VAL A 325 -12.00 -15.41 -7.65
N ARG A 326 -11.40 -14.22 -7.82
CA ARG A 326 -12.12 -12.99 -8.22
C ARG A 326 -12.57 -12.96 -9.68
N SER A 327 -11.80 -13.54 -10.59
CA SER A 327 -12.05 -13.51 -12.03
C SER A 327 -12.84 -14.72 -12.55
N HIS A 328 -13.35 -15.58 -11.66
CA HIS A 328 -14.00 -16.85 -12.04
C HIS A 328 -13.17 -17.66 -13.06
N LEU A 329 -11.86 -17.74 -12.87
CA LEU A 329 -10.93 -18.49 -13.74
C LEU A 329 -10.81 -17.96 -15.19
N GLY A 330 -11.02 -16.66 -15.43
CA GLY A 330 -10.39 -15.98 -16.57
C GLY A 330 -11.19 -15.86 -17.87
N THR A 331 -12.47 -15.48 -17.83
CA THR A 331 -13.18 -15.03 -19.04
C THR A 331 -13.19 -13.50 -19.16
N TRP A 332 -12.15 -12.91 -19.76
CA TRP A 332 -12.29 -11.85 -20.76
C TRP A 332 -10.97 -11.55 -21.48
N ASP A 333 -11.01 -11.62 -22.81
CA ASP A 333 -9.88 -11.49 -23.74
C ASP A 333 -9.86 -10.08 -24.40
N GLY A 334 -8.65 -9.51 -24.56
CA GLY A 334 -8.21 -8.65 -25.67
C GLY A 334 -8.55 -7.15 -25.66
N ARG A 335 -7.55 -6.24 -25.57
CA ARG A 335 -6.73 -5.63 -26.67
C ARG A 335 -7.36 -4.32 -27.24
N ASP A 336 -6.68 -3.26 -27.67
CA ASP A 336 -5.27 -2.89 -27.83
C ASP A 336 -5.18 -1.33 -27.99
N SER A 337 -3.94 -0.85 -27.93
CA SER A 337 -3.35 0.48 -28.07
C SER A 337 -3.68 1.34 -29.31
N GLY A 338 -3.39 2.64 -29.21
CA GLY A 338 -3.31 3.55 -30.36
C GLY A 338 -2.72 4.94 -30.04
N TYR A 339 -1.45 5.14 -30.36
CA TYR A 339 -0.76 6.44 -30.38
C TYR A 339 -1.16 7.28 -31.60
N HIS A 340 -1.29 8.61 -31.46
CA HIS A 340 -1.08 9.56 -32.57
C HIS A 340 -0.57 10.92 -32.10
N THR A 341 0.37 11.47 -32.86
CA THR A 341 1.12 12.73 -32.62
C THR A 341 0.57 13.95 -33.38
N LYS A 342 0.60 15.10 -32.67
CA LYS A 342 0.84 16.51 -33.07
C LYS A 342 0.02 17.18 -34.20
N ALA A 343 -0.53 18.36 -33.86
CA ALA A 343 -0.48 19.56 -34.71
C ALA A 343 -0.35 20.84 -33.85
N ARG A 344 0.57 21.74 -34.26
CA ARG A 344 0.73 23.10 -33.72
C ARG A 344 -0.33 24.03 -34.32
N ALA A 345 -0.91 24.91 -33.51
CA ALA A 345 -1.58 26.12 -33.97
C ALA A 345 -0.95 27.36 -33.32
N HIS A 346 -0.80 28.42 -34.11
CA HIS A 346 -0.13 29.68 -33.78
C HIS A 346 -1.01 30.62 -32.95
N SER A 347 -0.33 31.52 -32.24
CA SER A 347 -0.75 32.36 -31.12
C SER A 347 -1.85 33.40 -31.38
N PRO A 348 -2.73 33.65 -30.39
CA PRO A 348 -3.41 34.94 -30.18
C PRO A 348 -2.73 35.76 -29.05
N PRO A 349 -3.09 37.04 -28.84
CA PRO A 349 -2.14 38.12 -28.55
C PRO A 349 -1.62 38.24 -27.11
N THR A 350 -0.60 39.09 -26.99
CA THR A 350 0.13 39.57 -25.80
C THR A 350 -0.80 40.04 -24.67
N TYR A 351 -0.95 39.21 -23.65
CA TYR A 351 -1.56 39.47 -22.33
C TYR A 351 -2.98 40.05 -22.34
N ALA A 352 -3.96 39.21 -21.99
CA ALA A 352 -5.31 39.64 -21.63
C ALA A 352 -5.38 40.14 -20.18
N LEU A 353 -6.36 41.00 -19.87
CA LEU A 353 -6.64 41.39 -18.49
C LEU A 353 -7.10 40.17 -17.67
N PRO A 354 -6.79 40.11 -16.36
CA PRO A 354 -7.34 39.09 -15.47
C PRO A 354 -8.87 39.11 -15.52
N THR A 355 -9.46 38.06 -16.09
CA THR A 355 -10.89 37.98 -16.40
C THR A 355 -11.42 36.61 -15.98
N PHE A 356 -12.59 36.57 -15.35
CA PHE A 356 -13.29 35.31 -15.06
C PHE A 356 -14.07 34.86 -16.29
N TYR A 357 -13.86 33.60 -16.69
CA TYR A 357 -14.61 32.93 -17.75
C TYR A 357 -15.49 31.85 -17.12
N VAL A 358 -16.76 31.79 -17.53
CA VAL A 358 -17.75 30.83 -16.99
C VAL A 358 -18.43 30.10 -18.14
N GLY A 359 -18.58 28.79 -18.01
CA GLY A 359 -19.30 27.93 -18.95
C GLY A 359 -20.03 26.82 -18.22
N ASN A 360 -21.12 26.33 -18.81
CA ASN A 360 -21.97 25.30 -18.22
C ASN A 360 -22.08 24.10 -19.18
N PHE A 361 -22.19 22.89 -18.63
CA PHE A 361 -22.50 21.67 -19.38
C PHE A 361 -23.47 20.80 -18.58
N THR A 362 -24.15 19.86 -19.24
CA THR A 362 -25.14 18.98 -18.61
C THR A 362 -24.68 17.53 -18.68
N ILE A 363 -24.82 16.80 -17.58
CA ILE A 363 -24.63 15.35 -17.52
C ILE A 363 -26.03 14.71 -17.41
N PRO A 364 -26.38 13.74 -18.27
CA PRO A 364 -27.70 13.11 -18.23
C PRO A 364 -27.93 12.36 -16.92
N SER A 365 -29.15 12.43 -16.40
CA SER A 365 -29.59 11.65 -15.23
C SER A 365 -30.06 10.25 -15.64
N GLY A 366 -30.08 9.32 -14.68
CA GLY A 366 -30.60 7.96 -14.90
C GLY A 366 -29.66 7.01 -15.64
N ILE A 367 -28.42 7.44 -15.93
CA ILE A 367 -27.37 6.58 -16.47
C ILE A 367 -26.50 6.10 -15.29
N SER A 368 -26.39 4.79 -15.08
CA SER A 368 -25.74 4.17 -13.92
C SER A 368 -24.29 4.59 -13.73
N ASP A 369 -23.56 4.74 -14.85
CA ASP A 369 -22.12 4.96 -14.85
C ASP A 369 -21.77 6.42 -15.11
N LEU A 370 -22.69 7.37 -14.90
CA LEU A 370 -22.42 8.81 -14.95
C LEU A 370 -22.87 9.51 -13.66
N PRO A 371 -22.14 10.52 -13.17
CA PRO A 371 -20.87 11.06 -13.72
C PRO A 371 -19.67 10.13 -13.46
N GLN A 372 -18.60 10.33 -14.24
CA GLN A 372 -17.29 9.66 -14.05
C GLN A 372 -16.22 10.70 -13.71
N ASP A 373 -15.09 10.22 -13.19
CA ASP A 373 -13.88 11.02 -13.07
C ASP A 373 -13.46 11.55 -14.45
N THR A 374 -12.91 12.76 -14.47
CA THR A 374 -12.50 13.43 -15.71
C THR A 374 -11.31 14.34 -15.45
N PHE A 375 -10.57 14.69 -16.51
CA PHE A 375 -9.45 15.61 -16.46
C PHE A 375 -9.74 16.82 -17.34
N ILE A 376 -9.72 18.00 -16.72
CA ILE A 376 -9.86 19.26 -17.46
C ILE A 376 -8.53 19.63 -18.13
N GLN A 377 -8.59 20.03 -19.40
CA GLN A 377 -7.46 20.57 -20.13
C GLN A 377 -7.73 22.02 -20.54
N PHE A 378 -6.66 22.81 -20.57
CA PHE A 378 -6.73 24.23 -20.89
C PHE A 378 -5.86 24.56 -22.13
N PRO A 379 -6.12 23.96 -23.31
CA PRO A 379 -5.35 24.28 -24.51
C PRO A 379 -5.54 25.75 -24.90
N GLY A 380 -4.42 26.47 -25.06
CA GLY A 380 -4.41 27.90 -25.42
C GLY A 380 -4.54 28.87 -24.23
N TRP A 381 -4.70 28.38 -23.00
CA TRP A 381 -4.68 29.21 -21.80
C TRP A 381 -3.25 29.46 -21.29
N THR A 382 -3.06 30.48 -20.45
CA THR A 382 -1.79 30.83 -19.79
C THR A 382 -2.05 31.38 -18.38
N LYS A 383 -1.01 31.46 -17.54
CA LYS A 383 -1.04 32.04 -16.19
C LYS A 383 0.04 33.11 -16.01
#